data_AF-A0A1Z9E5S7-F1
#
_entry.id   AF-A0A1Z9E5S7-F1
#
_cell.length_a   1.000
_cell.length_b   1.000
_cell.length_c   1.000
_cell.angle_alpha   90.00
_cell.angle_beta   90.00
_cell.angle_gamma   90.00
#
_symmetry.space_group_name_H-M   'P 1'
#
loop_
_entity.id
_entity.type
_entity.pdbx_description
1 polymer ?
#
loop_
_entity_poly.entity_id
_entity_poly.type
_entity_poly.pdbx_seq_one_letter_code
_entity_poly.pdbx_strand_id
1 'polypeptide(L)'
;MRCSLIRLLILLPFRKSEFSQNLWNDFDGEKINVPSERTKTSTSISLKLSEFAKSQLPSRRNFDSYMFSIREGKATRLDDKLLKNVMKNTGINQFSWHCFRKTFSTHLHQLGEESDVIEACLNHTLKSKMGVSGAYNFANYSKKMDNLIQKWSDIVEEAVGRD
;
A
#
# COMPACT_ATOMS: atom_id res chain seq x y z
N MET A 1 -6.18 -14.78 -0.61
CA MET A 1 -5.97 -14.02 0.64
C MET A 1 -4.51 -13.60 0.84
N ARG A 2 -3.59 -14.50 1.25
CA ARG A 2 -2.17 -14.11 1.44
C ARG A 2 -1.50 -13.56 0.18
N CYS A 3 -1.73 -14.19 -0.98
CA CYS A 3 -1.20 -13.72 -2.26
C CYS A 3 -1.73 -12.31 -2.61
N SER A 4 -3.05 -12.10 -2.52
CA SER A 4 -3.68 -10.78 -2.73
C SER A 4 -3.08 -9.70 -1.82
N LEU A 5 -2.91 -10.00 -0.53
CA LEU A 5 -2.26 -9.07 0.43
C LEU A 5 -0.82 -8.74 0.01
N ILE A 6 -0.03 -9.73 -0.41
CA ILE A 6 1.35 -9.50 -0.85
C ILE A 6 1.39 -8.66 -2.13
N ARG A 7 0.57 -8.99 -3.14
CA ARG A 7 0.49 -8.25 -4.41
C ARG A 7 0.09 -6.80 -4.18
N LEU A 8 -0.91 -6.56 -3.32
CA LEU A 8 -1.33 -5.21 -2.96
C LEU A 8 -0.29 -4.46 -2.13
N LEU A 9 0.52 -5.12 -1.29
CA LEU A 9 1.64 -4.47 -0.59
C LEU A 9 2.79 -4.07 -1.52
N ILE A 10 2.89 -4.68 -2.71
CA ILE A 10 3.82 -4.25 -3.76
C ILE A 10 3.25 -3.02 -4.47
N LEU A 11 1.95 -3.02 -4.81
CA LEU A 11 1.28 -1.96 -5.56
C LEU A 11 0.95 -0.72 -4.72
N LEU A 12 0.68 -0.90 -3.43
CA LEU A 12 0.31 0.17 -2.51
C LEU A 12 1.33 0.16 -1.37
N PRO A 13 2.10 1.24 -1.18
CA PRO A 13 3.20 1.27 -0.23
C PRO A 13 2.72 1.41 1.23
N PHE A 14 1.63 0.80 1.65
CA PHE A 14 1.18 0.77 3.04
C PHE A 14 2.14 -0.03 3.94
N ARG A 15 2.14 0.25 5.25
CA ARG A 15 2.86 -0.63 6.18
C ARG A 15 2.09 -1.94 6.30
N LYS A 16 2.80 -3.07 6.21
CA LYS A 16 2.24 -4.42 6.37
C LYS A 16 1.27 -4.53 7.55
N SER A 17 1.69 -4.08 8.74
CA SER A 17 0.89 -4.22 9.97
C SER A 17 -0.42 -3.46 9.90
N GLU A 18 -0.41 -2.26 9.31
CA GLU A 18 -1.59 -1.41 9.14
C GLU A 18 -2.54 -2.02 8.10
N PHE A 19 -2.02 -2.35 6.92
CA PHE A 19 -2.81 -2.83 5.79
C PHE A 19 -3.39 -4.23 6.00
N SER A 20 -2.70 -5.10 6.75
CA SER A 20 -3.23 -6.43 7.10
C SER A 20 -4.54 -6.38 7.89
N GLN A 21 -4.80 -5.27 8.60
CA GLN A 21 -5.99 -5.08 9.44
C GLN A 21 -7.10 -4.31 8.72
N ASN A 22 -6.94 -3.99 7.43
CA ASN A 22 -7.95 -3.20 6.74
C ASN A 22 -9.27 -3.97 6.56
N LEU A 23 -10.36 -3.23 6.68
CA LEU A 23 -11.72 -3.72 6.56
C LEU A 23 -12.25 -3.42 5.15
N TRP A 24 -13.30 -4.13 4.75
CA TRP A 24 -14.02 -3.82 3.51
C TRP A 24 -14.65 -2.42 3.53
N ASN A 25 -15.03 -1.91 4.70
CA ASN A 25 -15.58 -0.56 4.86
C ASN A 25 -14.52 0.54 4.66
N ASP A 26 -13.23 0.19 4.65
CA ASP A 26 -12.15 1.13 4.37
C ASP A 26 -11.88 1.30 2.86
N PHE A 27 -12.62 0.57 2.02
CA PHE A 27 -12.55 0.65 0.56
C PHE A 27 -13.86 1.22 0.01
N ASP A 28 -13.77 2.34 -0.69
CA ASP A 28 -14.93 3.04 -1.25
C ASP A 28 -15.24 2.68 -2.73
N GLY A 29 -14.46 1.76 -3.30
CA GLY A 29 -14.52 1.39 -4.72
C GLY A 29 -13.38 1.98 -5.56
N GLU A 30 -12.77 3.08 -5.11
CA GLU A 30 -11.65 3.73 -5.78
C GLU A 30 -10.39 3.78 -4.92
N LYS A 31 -10.53 4.12 -3.65
CA LYS A 31 -9.42 4.31 -2.71
C LYS A 31 -9.53 3.35 -1.54
N ILE A 32 -8.37 2.92 -1.05
CA ILE A 32 -8.26 2.30 0.25
C ILE A 32 -7.80 3.34 1.27
N ASN A 33 -8.57 3.49 2.33
CA ASN A 33 -8.27 4.33 3.47
C ASN A 33 -7.64 3.51 4.61
N VAL A 34 -6.79 4.14 5.40
CA VAL A 34 -6.36 3.65 6.71
C VAL A 34 -6.53 4.82 7.68
N PRO A 35 -7.44 4.71 8.66
CA PRO A 35 -7.75 5.81 9.57
C PRO A 35 -6.61 6.01 10.57
N SER A 36 -6.49 7.23 11.11
CA SER A 36 -5.40 7.68 11.97
C SER A 36 -5.11 6.72 13.14
N GLU A 37 -6.16 6.18 13.74
CA GLU A 37 -6.10 5.32 14.94
C GLU A 37 -5.43 3.97 14.65
N ARG A 38 -5.36 3.56 13.37
CA ARG A 38 -4.71 2.32 12.93
C ARG A 38 -3.40 2.56 12.19
N THR A 39 -2.94 3.81 12.12
CA THR A 39 -1.64 4.16 11.53
C THR A 39 -0.59 4.41 12.60
N LYS A 40 0.67 4.10 12.30
CA LYS A 40 1.82 4.35 13.18
C LYS A 40 2.11 5.85 13.36
N THR A 41 1.71 6.68 12.40
CA THR A 41 1.95 8.13 12.38
C THR A 41 0.80 8.94 12.97
N SER A 42 -0.26 8.29 13.45
CA SER A 42 -1.49 8.94 13.91
C SER A 42 -2.10 9.89 12.87
N THR A 43 -1.83 9.64 11.59
CA THR A 43 -2.30 10.43 10.45
C THR A 43 -2.92 9.49 9.44
N SER A 44 -4.18 9.76 9.05
CA SER A 44 -4.86 8.93 8.07
C SER A 44 -4.16 8.98 6.70
N ILE A 45 -4.28 7.89 5.95
CA ILE A 45 -3.79 7.81 4.57
C ILE A 45 -4.86 7.17 3.69
N SER A 46 -5.07 7.75 2.52
CA SER A 46 -5.94 7.20 1.48
C SER A 46 -5.16 7.14 0.17
N LEU A 47 -5.12 5.97 -0.45
CA LEU A 47 -4.45 5.73 -1.73
C LEU A 47 -5.45 5.22 -2.76
N LYS A 48 -5.46 5.83 -3.94
CA LYS A 48 -6.26 5.38 -5.08
C LYS A 48 -5.67 4.12 -5.69
N LEU A 49 -6.53 3.16 -6.01
CA LEU A 49 -6.17 1.94 -6.70
C LEU A 49 -6.26 2.15 -8.21
N SER A 50 -5.23 1.73 -8.92
CA SER A 50 -5.29 1.49 -10.36
C SER A 50 -6.23 0.30 -10.67
N GLU A 51 -6.64 0.17 -11.93
CA GLU A 51 -7.41 -1.01 -12.36
C GLU A 51 -6.65 -2.32 -12.16
N PHE A 52 -5.33 -2.31 -12.39
CA PHE A 52 -4.46 -3.45 -12.08
C PHE A 52 -4.47 -3.80 -10.58
N ALA A 53 -4.37 -2.81 -9.69
CA ALA A 53 -4.46 -3.06 -8.25
C ALA A 53 -5.84 -3.57 -7.83
N LYS A 54 -6.93 -3.04 -8.40
CA LYS A 54 -8.28 -3.55 -8.17
C LYS A 54 -8.42 -5.01 -8.58
N SER A 55 -7.80 -5.43 -9.69
CA SER A 55 -7.83 -6.83 -10.14
C SER A 55 -7.10 -7.80 -9.20
N GLN A 56 -6.22 -7.29 -8.33
CA GLN A 56 -5.55 -8.07 -7.28
C GLN A 56 -6.33 -8.16 -5.95
N LEU A 57 -7.46 -7.47 -5.82
CA LEU A 57 -8.29 -7.53 -4.62
C LEU A 57 -8.78 -8.98 -4.37
N PRO A 58 -8.82 -9.42 -3.11
CA PRO A 58 -9.42 -10.71 -2.80
C PRO A 58 -10.95 -10.66 -3.02
N SER A 59 -11.55 -11.80 -3.35
CA SER A 59 -13.02 -11.91 -3.33
C SER A 59 -13.54 -11.64 -1.91
N ARG A 60 -14.56 -10.78 -1.81
CA ARG A 60 -15.24 -10.50 -0.54
C ARG A 60 -15.89 -11.79 0.00
N ARG A 61 -15.61 -12.10 1.26
CA ARG A 61 -16.21 -13.23 1.97
C ARG A 61 -17.29 -12.68 2.90
N ASN A 62 -18.49 -13.26 2.85
CA ASN A 62 -19.67 -12.72 3.56
C ASN A 62 -19.58 -12.81 5.09
N PHE A 63 -18.63 -13.56 5.64
CA PHE A 63 -18.52 -13.81 7.07
C PHE A 63 -17.54 -12.89 7.80
N ASP A 64 -16.82 -11.99 7.12
CA ASP A 64 -15.79 -11.17 7.78
C ASP A 64 -15.80 -9.73 7.29
N SER A 65 -15.55 -8.80 8.23
CA SER A 65 -15.34 -7.39 7.94
C SER A 65 -13.93 -7.13 7.42
N TYR A 66 -12.94 -7.97 7.78
CA TYR A 66 -11.57 -7.84 7.29
C TYR A 66 -11.48 -8.12 5.79
N MET A 67 -10.78 -7.24 5.07
CA MET A 67 -10.46 -7.42 3.65
C MET A 67 -9.58 -8.65 3.43
N PHE A 68 -8.61 -8.87 4.34
CA PHE A 68 -7.68 -9.98 4.26
C PHE A 68 -7.93 -10.96 5.40
N SER A 69 -8.87 -11.89 5.25
CA SER A 69 -9.13 -12.91 6.26
C SER A 69 -9.33 -14.32 5.68
N ILE A 70 -8.86 -15.32 6.42
CA ILE A 70 -9.12 -16.74 6.13
C ILE A 70 -10.14 -17.32 7.13
N ARG A 71 -10.24 -16.74 8.32
CA ARG A 71 -11.09 -17.19 9.44
C ARG A 71 -11.78 -15.98 10.03
N GLU A 72 -13.08 -16.12 10.31
CA GLU A 72 -13.89 -15.05 10.89
C GLU A 72 -13.21 -14.36 12.08
N GLY A 73 -13.24 -13.02 12.06
CA GLY A 73 -12.70 -12.16 13.11
C GLY A 73 -11.18 -12.13 13.20
N LYS A 74 -10.45 -12.72 12.23
CA LYS A 74 -8.98 -12.78 12.26
C LYS A 74 -8.34 -12.34 10.94
N ALA A 75 -7.74 -11.16 10.98
CA ALA A 75 -6.86 -10.65 9.94
C ALA A 75 -5.72 -11.63 9.57
N THR A 76 -5.42 -11.68 8.28
CA THR A 76 -4.38 -12.52 7.68
C THR A 76 -3.01 -12.01 8.11
N ARG A 77 -2.19 -12.93 8.62
CA ARG A 77 -0.79 -12.64 8.98
C ARG A 77 0.14 -13.12 7.87
N LEU A 78 1.15 -12.30 7.58
CA LEU A 78 2.34 -12.71 6.84
C LEU A 78 3.40 -13.11 7.88
N ASP A 79 3.48 -14.40 8.17
CA ASP A 79 4.35 -14.97 9.20
C ASP A 79 5.78 -15.24 8.70
N ASP A 80 6.67 -15.59 9.62
CA ASP A 80 8.08 -15.85 9.31
C ASP A 80 8.27 -17.10 8.43
N LYS A 81 7.35 -18.08 8.53
CA LYS A 81 7.37 -19.26 7.67
C LYS A 81 7.13 -18.86 6.21
N LEU A 82 6.15 -18.00 5.96
CA LEU A 82 5.90 -17.45 4.63
C LEU A 82 7.08 -16.61 4.14
N LEU A 83 7.67 -15.78 5.00
CA LEU A 83 8.84 -14.97 4.65
C LEU A 83 10.02 -15.86 4.22
N LYS A 84 10.34 -16.90 4.98
CA LYS A 84 11.39 -17.87 4.64
C LYS A 84 11.11 -18.59 3.32
N ASN A 85 9.86 -18.97 3.06
CA ASN A 85 9.47 -19.57 1.79
C ASN A 85 9.66 -18.61 0.62
N VAL A 86 9.32 -17.32 0.78
CA VAL A 86 9.56 -16.31 -0.25
C VAL A 86 11.06 -16.19 -0.51
N MET A 87 11.88 -16.00 0.54
CA MET A 87 13.34 -15.89 0.41
C MET A 87 13.96 -17.10 -0.31
N LYS A 88 13.51 -18.32 0.03
CA LYS A 88 13.99 -19.55 -0.60
C LYS A 88 13.64 -19.62 -2.10
N ASN A 89 12.42 -19.23 -2.47
CA ASN A 89 11.96 -19.33 -3.86
C ASN A 89 12.48 -18.19 -4.74
N THR A 90 12.77 -17.02 -4.16
CA THR A 90 13.28 -15.87 -4.93
C THR A 90 14.80 -15.75 -4.92
N GLY A 91 15.49 -16.43 -3.99
CA GLY A 91 16.94 -16.28 -3.79
C GLY A 91 17.34 -14.97 -3.09
N ILE A 92 16.38 -14.18 -2.58
CA ILE A 92 16.66 -12.90 -1.93
C ILE A 92 16.99 -13.13 -0.45
N ASN A 93 18.28 -13.07 -0.11
CA ASN A 93 18.81 -13.45 1.21
C ASN A 93 18.58 -12.41 2.34
N GLN A 94 17.97 -11.26 2.07
CA GLN A 94 17.65 -10.21 3.06
C GLN A 94 16.30 -9.56 2.78
N PHE A 95 15.26 -10.39 2.65
CA PHE A 95 13.91 -9.90 2.39
C PHE A 95 13.13 -9.65 3.68
N SER A 96 12.43 -8.52 3.72
CA SER A 96 11.36 -8.24 4.68
C SER A 96 10.19 -7.62 3.94
N TRP A 97 8.98 -7.69 4.50
CA TRP A 97 7.82 -7.03 3.90
C TRP A 97 7.98 -5.51 3.79
N HIS A 98 8.86 -4.91 4.61
CA HIS A 98 9.20 -3.49 4.52
C HIS A 98 10.03 -3.16 3.26
N CYS A 99 10.71 -4.14 2.67
CA CYS A 99 11.48 -3.94 1.44
C CYS A 99 10.60 -3.42 0.29
N PHE A 100 9.33 -3.80 0.20
CA PHE A 100 8.42 -3.27 -0.84
C PHE A 100 8.31 -1.74 -0.78
N ARG A 101 8.20 -1.17 0.43
CA ARG A 101 8.17 0.28 0.62
C ARG A 101 9.50 0.95 0.27
N LYS A 102 10.62 0.28 0.56
CA LYS A 102 11.95 0.76 0.16
C LYS A 102 12.08 0.76 -1.36
N THR A 103 11.68 -0.31 -2.03
CA THR A 103 11.68 -0.41 -3.50
C THR A 103 10.83 0.69 -4.13
N PHE A 104 9.59 0.91 -3.63
CA PHE A 104 8.74 2.03 -4.06
C PHE A 104 9.46 3.38 -3.97
N SER A 105 10.00 3.71 -2.79
CA SER A 105 10.69 4.98 -2.55
C SER A 105 11.91 5.14 -3.44
N THR A 106 12.83 4.16 -3.42
CA THR A 106 14.09 4.21 -4.16
C THR A 106 13.85 4.32 -5.66
N HIS A 107 12.93 3.54 -6.21
CA HIS A 107 12.68 3.55 -7.65
C HIS A 107 12.08 4.88 -8.12
N LEU A 108 11.09 5.42 -7.39
CA LEU A 108 10.49 6.71 -7.76
C LEU A 108 11.46 7.89 -7.58
N HIS A 109 12.35 7.84 -6.60
CA HIS A 109 13.44 8.81 -6.48
C HIS A 109 14.42 8.74 -7.66
N GLN A 110 14.76 7.54 -8.12
CA GLN A 110 15.62 7.35 -9.30
C GLN A 110 14.96 7.89 -10.58
N LEU A 111 13.63 7.87 -10.66
CA LEU A 111 12.85 8.46 -11.75
C LEU A 111 12.67 9.98 -11.64
N GLY A 112 13.20 10.61 -10.57
CA GLY A 112 13.11 12.06 -10.36
C GLY A 112 11.76 12.56 -9.85
N GLU A 113 10.93 11.68 -9.30
CA GLU A 113 9.64 12.06 -8.73
C GLU A 113 9.79 12.91 -7.46
N GLU A 114 8.78 13.74 -7.20
CA GLU A 114 8.80 14.71 -6.09
C GLU A 114 8.86 13.99 -4.73
N SER A 115 9.94 14.24 -3.98
CA SER A 115 10.20 13.61 -2.68
C SER A 115 9.02 13.74 -1.71
N ASP A 116 8.41 14.91 -1.63
CA ASP A 116 7.29 15.14 -0.72
C ASP A 116 6.06 14.29 -1.09
N VAL A 117 5.85 13.98 -2.38
CA VAL A 117 4.73 13.13 -2.83
C VAL A 117 5.02 11.66 -2.55
N ILE A 118 6.26 11.21 -2.75
CA ILE A 118 6.70 9.85 -2.40
C ILE A 118 6.51 9.61 -0.89
N GLU A 119 7.00 10.55 -0.07
CA GLU A 119 6.90 10.49 1.38
C GLU A 119 5.44 10.59 1.85
N ALA A 120 4.60 11.37 1.17
CA ALA A 120 3.15 11.40 1.42
C ALA A 120 2.49 10.04 1.15
N CYS A 121 2.82 9.37 0.04
CA CYS A 121 2.33 8.03 -0.30
C CYS A 121 2.75 6.98 0.74
N LEU A 122 3.90 7.18 1.37
CA LEU A 122 4.40 6.33 2.45
C LEU A 122 3.76 6.64 3.81
N ASN A 123 2.88 7.64 3.91
CA ASN A 123 2.37 8.17 5.18
C ASN A 123 3.52 8.55 6.13
N HIS A 124 4.49 9.29 5.62
CA HIS A 124 5.54 9.93 6.42
C HIS A 124 5.16 11.38 6.71
N THR A 125 5.59 11.88 7.87
CA THR A 125 5.33 13.26 8.27
C THR A 125 6.16 14.20 7.41
N LEU A 126 5.51 15.01 6.58
CA LEU A 126 6.17 16.02 5.77
C LEU A 126 6.42 17.29 6.59
N LYS A 127 7.63 17.84 6.50
CA LYS A 127 7.92 19.17 7.07
C LYS A 127 7.08 20.26 6.38
N SER A 128 6.78 20.11 5.09
CA SER A 128 5.94 21.02 4.30
C SER A 128 4.46 21.01 4.70
N LYS A 129 3.99 19.96 5.41
CA LYS A 129 2.62 19.90 5.97
C LYS A 129 2.47 20.63 7.31
N MET A 130 3.53 21.19 7.89
CA MET A 130 3.48 21.90 9.18
C MET A 130 3.01 23.37 9.07
N GLY A 131 2.53 23.81 7.90
CA GLY A 131 2.08 25.19 7.62
C GLY A 131 0.56 25.35 7.47
N VAL A 132 0.07 26.58 7.70
CA VAL A 132 -1.33 26.97 8.01
C VAL A 132 -2.34 26.88 6.82
N SER A 133 -2.02 26.26 5.68
CA SER A 133 -2.96 26.13 4.54
C SER A 133 -3.38 24.68 4.28
N GLY A 134 -4.16 24.10 5.19
CA GLY A 134 -4.44 22.66 5.23
C GLY A 134 -5.26 22.11 4.05
N ALA A 135 -6.34 22.79 3.65
CA ALA A 135 -7.30 22.22 2.69
C ALA A 135 -6.79 22.22 1.24
N TYR A 136 -6.19 23.33 0.78
CA TYR A 136 -5.67 23.44 -0.58
C TYR A 136 -4.43 22.56 -0.79
N ASN A 137 -3.56 22.50 0.21
CA ASN A 137 -2.42 21.58 0.21
C ASN A 137 -2.92 20.12 0.18
N PHE A 138 -3.93 19.77 0.98
CA PHE A 138 -4.47 18.41 1.00
C PHE A 138 -5.01 17.97 -0.38
N ALA A 139 -5.83 18.79 -1.04
CA ALA A 139 -6.39 18.45 -2.35
C ALA A 139 -5.29 18.30 -3.43
N ASN A 140 -4.31 19.20 -3.44
CA ASN A 140 -3.18 19.12 -4.38
C ASN A 140 -2.31 17.88 -4.13
N TYR A 141 -1.98 17.59 -2.87
CA TYR A 141 -1.22 16.38 -2.53
C TYR A 141 -1.99 15.12 -2.87
N SER A 142 -3.30 15.07 -2.62
CA SER A 142 -4.14 13.92 -2.98
C SER A 142 -4.07 13.61 -4.47
N LYS A 143 -4.19 14.62 -5.34
CA LYS A 143 -4.08 14.44 -6.80
C LYS A 143 -2.67 14.00 -7.23
N LYS A 144 -1.62 14.58 -6.63
CA LYS A 144 -0.24 14.15 -6.91
C LYS A 144 0.02 12.71 -6.47
N MET A 145 -0.49 12.31 -5.30
CA MET A 145 -0.41 10.93 -4.79
C MET A 145 -1.12 9.96 -5.72
N ASP A 146 -2.33 10.29 -6.18
CA ASP A 146 -3.10 9.45 -7.11
C ASP A 146 -2.32 9.22 -8.41
N ASN A 147 -1.73 10.27 -8.99
CA ASN A 147 -0.90 10.15 -10.20
C ASN A 147 0.36 9.31 -9.95
N LEU A 148 1.02 9.48 -8.81
CA LEU A 148 2.25 8.76 -8.47
C LEU A 148 1.98 7.27 -8.23
N ILE A 149 0.88 6.93 -7.54
CA ILE A 149 0.47 5.54 -7.33
C ILE A 149 0.06 4.88 -8.65
N GLN A 150 -0.61 5.60 -9.56
CA GLN A 150 -0.89 5.08 -10.90
C GLN A 150 0.40 4.78 -11.65
N LYS A 151 1.34 5.73 -11.71
CA LYS A 151 2.64 5.53 -12.36
C LYS A 151 3.40 4.33 -11.77
N TRP A 152 3.41 4.19 -10.45
CA TRP A 152 4.01 3.04 -9.80
C TRP A 152 3.32 1.73 -10.18
N SER A 153 1.98 1.72 -10.22
CA SER A 153 1.23 0.55 -10.65
C SER A 153 1.58 0.14 -12.08
N ASP A 154 1.71 1.10 -13.00
CA ASP A 154 2.04 0.84 -14.40
C ASP A 154 3.42 0.16 -14.52
N ILE A 155 4.41 0.64 -13.75
CA ILE A 155 5.77 0.04 -13.68
C ILE A 155 5.71 -1.40 -13.16
N VAL A 156 4.95 -1.65 -12.10
CA VAL A 156 4.82 -3.01 -11.52
C VAL A 156 4.07 -3.94 -12.48
N GLU A 157 3.01 -3.46 -13.14
CA GLU A 157 2.26 -4.22 -14.12
C GLU A 157 3.13 -4.60 -15.32
N GLU A 158 3.90 -3.66 -15.86
CA GLU A 158 4.85 -3.91 -16.94
C GLU A 158 5.90 -4.96 -16.55
N ALA A 159 6.44 -4.88 -15.33
CA ALA A 159 7.48 -5.79 -14.84
C ALA A 159 7.00 -7.24 -14.63
N VAL A 160 5.71 -7.46 -14.37
CA VAL A 160 5.14 -8.81 -14.21
C VAL A 160 4.82 -9.46 -15.57
N GLY A 161 4.87 -8.68 -16.66
CA GLY A 161 4.51 -9.12 -17.99
C GLY A 161 3.00 -9.03 -18.21
N ARG A 162 2.61 -8.37 -19.31
CA ARG A 162 1.25 -8.51 -19.85
C ARG A 162 1.19 -9.87 -20.53
N ASP A 163 0.60 -10.86 -19.88
CA ASP A 163 0.13 -12.07 -20.57
C ASP A 163 -0.90 -11.70 -21.64
#